data_AF-A0A453N2Y1-F1
#
_entry.id   AF-A0A453N2Y1-F1
#
_cell.length_a   1.000
_cell.length_b   1.000
_cell.length_c   1.000
_cell.angle_alpha   90.00
_cell.angle_beta   90.00
_cell.angle_gamma   90.00
#
_symmetry.space_group_name_H-M   'P 1'
#
loop_
_entity.id
_entity.type
_entity.pdbx_description
1 polymer ?
#
loop_
_entity_poly.entity_id
_entity_poly.type
_entity_poly.pdbx_seq_one_letter_code
_entity_poly.pdbx_strand_id
1 'polypeptide(L)' 'MGTPTRKVAEARDCLSKSHKFKGACLSSSNCASICRTENFPGGECKLDSFARKCFCKRVC' A
#
# COMPACT_ATOMS: atom_id res chain seq x y z
N MET A 1 -7.84 21.01 32.53
CA MET A 1 -8.32 19.65 32.20
C MET A 1 -7.82 19.32 30.80
N GLY A 2 -6.70 18.57 30.69
CA GLY A 2 -6.10 18.23 29.41
C GLY A 2 -6.64 16.89 28.92
N THR A 3 -7.52 16.90 27.92
CA THR A 3 -7.86 15.69 27.17
C THR A 3 -6.67 15.35 26.28
N PRO A 4 -5.98 14.21 26.46
CA PRO A 4 -5.03 13.77 25.45
C PRO A 4 -5.84 13.45 24.20
N THR A 5 -5.73 14.30 23.18
CA THR A 5 -6.09 13.93 21.82
C THR A 5 -5.26 12.70 21.50
N ARG A 6 -5.87 11.52 21.54
CA ARG A 6 -5.30 10.31 20.95
C ARG A 6 -5.00 10.71 19.51
N LYS A 7 -3.73 11.02 19.22
CA LYS A 7 -3.24 10.94 17.86
C LYS A 7 -3.54 9.50 17.51
N VAL A 8 -4.57 9.28 16.69
CA VAL A 8 -4.71 8.04 15.95
C VAL A 8 -3.35 7.93 15.29
N ALA A 9 -2.49 7.09 15.85
CA ALA A 9 -1.35 6.61 15.10
C ALA A 9 -2.06 6.09 13.85
N GLU A 10 -1.89 6.79 12.72
CA GLU A 10 -2.25 6.19 11.45
C GLU A 10 -1.69 4.78 11.57
N ALA A 11 -2.59 3.79 11.59
CA ALA A 11 -2.21 2.39 11.63
C ALA A 11 -1.05 2.31 10.65
N ARG A 12 0.17 2.02 11.13
CA ARG A 12 1.38 2.41 10.39
C ARG A 12 1.25 1.62 9.10
N ASP A 13 0.86 2.30 8.03
CA ASP A 13 0.53 1.56 6.83
C ASP A 13 1.86 1.29 6.18
N CYS A 14 2.39 0.10 6.46
CA CYS A 14 3.60 -0.39 5.86
C CYS A 14 3.33 -0.52 4.36
N LEU A 15 3.93 0.40 3.60
CA LEU A 15 3.99 0.32 2.16
C LEU A 15 5.13 -0.62 1.77
N SER A 16 4.79 -1.74 1.16
CA SER A 16 5.75 -2.68 0.61
C SER A 16 5.57 -2.78 -0.90
N LYS A 17 6.67 -2.70 -1.64
CA LYS A 17 6.63 -2.89 -3.09
C LYS A 17 6.29 -4.36 -3.38
N SER A 18 5.25 -4.60 -4.17
CA SER A 18 4.94 -5.99 -4.54
C SER A 18 6.06 -6.58 -5.39
N HIS A 19 6.53 -7.77 -5.00
CA HIS A 19 7.51 -8.52 -5.79
C HIS A 19 6.84 -9.30 -6.93
N LYS A 20 5.55 -9.60 -6.78
CA LYS A 20 4.75 -10.28 -7.81
C LYS A 20 4.29 -9.35 -8.93
N PHE A 21 4.13 -8.06 -8.65
CA PHE A 21 3.75 -7.11 -9.69
C PHE A 21 4.97 -6.76 -10.57
N LYS A 22 5.06 -7.38 -11.75
CA LYS A 22 6.05 -7.04 -12.77
C LYS A 22 5.43 -6.15 -13.86
N GLY A 23 6.03 -5.00 -14.11
CA GLY A 23 5.63 -4.07 -15.17
C GLY A 23 4.97 -2.79 -14.66
N ALA A 24 4.32 -2.07 -15.58
CA ALA A 24 3.64 -0.81 -15.28
C ALA A 24 2.27 -1.05 -14.62
N CYS A 25 2.01 -0.36 -13.51
CA CYS A 25 0.74 -0.40 -12.80
C CYS A 25 -0.34 0.33 -13.60
N LEU A 26 -1.03 -0.41 -14.45
CA LEU A 26 -2.12 0.09 -15.31
C LEU A 26 -3.47 0.08 -14.59
N SER A 27 -3.63 -0.77 -13.58
CA SER A 27 -4.87 -0.92 -12.82
C SER A 27 -4.58 -1.15 -11.34
N SER A 28 -5.12 -0.26 -10.49
CA SER A 28 -5.05 -0.38 -9.04
C SER A 28 -5.79 -1.62 -8.53
N SER A 29 -6.85 -2.05 -9.20
CA SER A 29 -7.59 -3.29 -8.89
C SER A 29 -6.71 -4.52 -9.00
N ASN A 30 -5.85 -4.55 -10.03
CA ASN A 30 -4.92 -5.65 -10.28
C ASN A 30 -3.80 -5.64 -9.22
N CYS A 31 -3.27 -4.44 -8.91
CA CYS A 31 -2.34 -4.24 -7.81
C CYS A 31 -2.91 -4.72 -6.46
N ALA A 32 -4.12 -4.30 -6.09
CA ALA A 32 -4.78 -4.72 -4.86
C ALA A 32 -5.06 -6.23 -4.82
N SER A 33 -5.32 -6.86 -5.96
CA SER A 33 -5.51 -8.32 -6.04
C SER A 33 -4.19 -9.06 -5.77
N ILE A 34 -3.07 -8.60 -6.34
CA ILE A 34 -1.75 -9.16 -6.03
C ILE A 34 -1.40 -8.93 -4.56
N CYS A 35 -1.62 -7.72 -4.04
CA CYS A 35 -1.37 -7.41 -2.63
C CYS A 35 -2.18 -8.30 -1.69
N ARG A 36 -3.44 -8.61 -2.01
CA ARG A 36 -4.24 -9.60 -1.28
C ARG A 36 -3.60 -10.99 -1.26
N THR A 37 -2.96 -11.42 -2.36
CA THR A 37 -2.20 -12.69 -2.38
C THR A 37 -0.90 -12.65 -1.57
N GLU A 38 -0.34 -11.47 -1.32
CA GLU A 38 0.86 -11.27 -0.50
C GLU A 38 0.53 -11.00 0.98
N ASN A 39 -0.73 -11.21 1.38
CA ASN A 39 -1.25 -10.97 2.74
C ASN A 39 -1.31 -9.48 3.12
N PHE A 40 -1.52 -8.61 2.13
CA PHE A 40 -1.77 -7.19 2.34
C PHE A 40 -3.26 -6.87 2.08
N PRO A 41 -3.93 -6.17 2.99
CA PRO A 41 -5.36 -5.82 2.85
C PRO A 41 -5.62 -4.82 1.72
N GLY A 42 -4.60 -4.11 1.21
CA GLY A 42 -4.77 -3.19 0.10
C GLY A 42 -3.50 -2.98 -0.72
N GLY A 43 -3.65 -2.27 -1.83
CA GLY A 43 -2.53 -1.86 -2.66
C GLY A 43 -2.90 -0.73 -3.60
N GLU A 44 -1.93 0.10 -3.93
CA GLU A 44 -2.10 1.29 -4.76
C GLU A 44 -0.95 1.41 -5.77
N CYS A 45 -1.29 1.89 -6.97
CA CYS A 45 -0.31 2.19 -8.00
C CYS A 45 0.36 3.53 -7.68
N LYS A 46 1.69 3.56 -7.52
CA LYS A 46 2.45 4.81 -7.43
C LYS A 46 3.43 4.94 -8.58
N LEU A 47 3.60 6.17 -9.07
CA LEU A 47 4.69 6.48 -9.98
C LEU A 47 5.99 6.52 -9.17
N ASP A 48 6.90 5.63 -9.50
CA ASP A 48 8.22 5.55 -8.90
C ASP A 48 9.27 5.78 -9.99
N SER A 49 9.95 6.93 -9.89
CA SER A 49 10.95 7.48 -10.81
C SER A 49 10.47 7.66 -12.26
N PHE A 50 10.13 6.59 -12.98
CA PHE A 50 9.67 6.62 -14.39
C PHE A 50 8.74 5.45 -14.75
N ALA A 51 8.39 4.59 -13.78
CA ALA A 51 7.49 3.47 -13.98
C ALA A 51 6.39 3.50 -12.93
N ARG A 52 5.15 3.19 -13.34
CA ARG A 52 4.09 2.92 -12.37
C ARG A 52 4.39 1.58 -11.69
N LYS A 53 4.63 1.57 -10.40
CA LYS A 53 4.84 0.35 -9.61
C LYS A 53 3.68 0.16 -8.65
N CYS A 54 3.36 -1.09 -8.35
CA CYS A 54 2.37 -1.45 -7.36
C CYS A 54 3.00 -1.45 -5.96
N PHE A 55 2.40 -0.72 -5.03
CA PHE A 55 2.77 -0.72 -3.62
C PHE A 55 1.61 -1.25 -2.80
N CYS A 56 1.86 -2.34 -2.10
CA CYS A 56 0.91 -2.94 -1.16
C CYS A 56 0.93 -2.19 0.16
N LYS A 57 -0.25 -1.91 0.69
CA LYS A 57 -0.43 -1.33 2.02
C LYS A 57 -0.96 -2.39 2.97
N ARG A 58 -0.33 -2.48 4.14
CA ARG A 58 -0.83 -3.27 5.27
C ARG A 58 -0.68 -2.49 6.54
N VAL A 59 -1.57 -2.77 7.48
CA VAL A 59 -1.44 -2.32 8.85
C VAL A 59 -0.22 -2.99 9.48
N CYS A 60 0.75 -2.17 9.86
CA CYS A 60 1.78 -2.41 10.85
C CYS A 60 1.68 -1.30 11.93
#